data_AF-A0AA39HQM6-F1
#
_entry.id   AF-A0AA39HQM6-F1
#
_cell.length_a   1.000
_cell.length_b   1.000
_cell.length_c   1.000
_cell.angle_alpha   90.00
_cell.angle_beta   90.00
_cell.angle_gamma   90.00
#
_symmetry.space_group_name_H-M   'P 1'
#
loop_
_entity.id
_entity.type
_entity.pdbx_description
1 polymer ?
#
loop_
_entity_poly.entity_id
_entity_poly.type
_entity_poly.pdbx_seq_one_letter_code
_entity_poly.pdbx_strand_id
1 'polypeptide(L)'
;MKAHFATLCYHCREVPEESETFSCEFCAEEEEEIEIVVCRPCSLKHHAFHMSCVKPIVLAEESALKKLSHISRDVAEPVRQRKAFNDEISEKVAKELDVFFGALQQDYRRVGDRLAGVMNSVSITQSAIDEESKAILLDNEIIEKKVHKLDKWKKKLFEIISELNLEGQ
;
A
#
# COMPACT_ATOMS: atom_id res chain seq x y z
N MET A 1 -9.16 15.98 -40.75
CA MET A 1 -9.43 14.53 -40.59
C MET A 1 -9.74 14.29 -39.14
N LYS A 2 -10.96 13.82 -38.80
CA LYS A 2 -11.33 13.47 -37.44
C LYS A 2 -10.67 12.14 -37.09
N ALA A 3 -9.89 12.09 -36.02
CA ALA A 3 -9.30 10.86 -35.54
C ALA A 3 -10.42 10.04 -34.87
N HIS A 4 -10.93 9.02 -35.57
CA HIS A 4 -11.73 7.98 -34.94
C HIS A 4 -10.81 7.22 -33.99
N PHE A 5 -11.03 7.32 -32.68
CA PHE A 5 -10.46 6.36 -31.72
C PHE A 5 -11.15 5.01 -31.98
N ALA A 6 -10.57 4.21 -32.87
CA ALA A 6 -11.08 2.88 -33.16
C ALA A 6 -10.80 1.98 -31.96
N THR A 7 -11.85 1.52 -31.28
CA THR A 7 -11.74 0.55 -30.19
C THR A 7 -11.20 -0.76 -30.76
N LEU A 8 -10.03 -1.21 -30.29
CA LEU A 8 -9.37 -2.42 -30.79
C LEU A 8 -9.73 -3.62 -29.91
N CYS A 9 -9.83 -4.80 -30.51
CA CYS A 9 -9.91 -6.04 -29.75
C CYS A 9 -8.66 -6.21 -28.87
N TYR A 10 -8.85 -6.52 -27.59
CA TYR A 10 -7.79 -6.72 -26.60
C TYR A 10 -6.75 -7.76 -27.03
N HIS A 11 -7.19 -8.87 -27.62
CA HIS A 11 -6.33 -9.99 -28.01
C HIS A 11 -5.65 -9.81 -29.36
N CYS A 12 -6.41 -9.57 -30.42
CA CYS A 12 -5.85 -9.50 -31.78
C CYS A 12 -5.45 -8.09 -32.21
N ARG A 13 -5.83 -7.05 -31.45
CA ARG A 13 -5.55 -5.63 -31.76
C ARG A 13 -6.13 -5.15 -33.10
N GLU A 14 -7.07 -5.90 -33.67
CA GLU A 14 -7.82 -5.50 -34.86
C GLU A 14 -9.08 -4.71 -34.48
N VAL A 15 -9.57 -3.88 -35.39
CA VAL A 15 -10.85 -3.15 -35.23
C VAL A 15 -11.98 -4.15 -35.50
N PRO A 16 -12.79 -4.53 -34.50
CA PRO A 16 -13.94 -5.40 -34.72
C PRO A 16 -15.06 -4.67 -35.47
N GLU A 17 -15.86 -5.42 -36.23
CA GLU A 17 -17.13 -4.91 -36.73
C GLU A 17 -18.09 -4.68 -35.55
N GLU A 18 -18.88 -3.61 -35.58
CA GLU A 18 -19.77 -3.23 -34.47
C GLU A 18 -20.76 -4.35 -34.10
N SER A 19 -21.32 -5.05 -35.10
CA SER A 19 -22.18 -6.22 -34.90
C SER A 19 -21.46 -7.45 -34.32
N GLU A 20 -20.14 -7.43 -34.30
CA GLU A 20 -19.27 -8.51 -33.82
C GLU A 20 -18.34 -8.06 -32.68
N THR A 21 -18.72 -6.99 -31.98
CA THR A 21 -17.98 -6.44 -30.85
C THR A 21 -18.66 -6.82 -29.52
N PHE A 22 -17.85 -7.29 -28.58
CA PHE A 22 -18.30 -7.74 -27.28
C PHE A 22 -17.44 -7.12 -26.18
N SER A 23 -17.99 -6.99 -24.98
CA SER A 23 -17.23 -6.71 -23.77
C SER A 23 -17.20 -7.93 -22.84
N CYS A 24 -16.13 -8.09 -22.08
CA CYS A 24 -16.03 -9.11 -21.04
C CYS A 24 -15.81 -8.46 -19.67
N GLU A 25 -16.86 -8.45 -18.84
CA GLU A 25 -16.82 -7.85 -17.49
C GLU A 25 -15.82 -8.56 -16.57
N PHE A 26 -15.73 -9.89 -16.67
CA PHE A 26 -14.81 -10.69 -15.86
C PHE A 26 -13.35 -10.35 -16.15
N CYS A 27 -12.95 -10.32 -17.42
CA CYS A 27 -11.57 -9.96 -17.76
C CYS A 27 -11.27 -8.47 -17.51
N ALA A 28 -12.26 -7.58 -17.64
CA ALA A 28 -12.07 -6.18 -17.28
C ALA A 28 -11.74 -6.04 -15.78
N GLU A 29 -12.41 -6.81 -14.92
CA GLU A 29 -12.12 -6.85 -13.48
C GLU A 29 -10.72 -7.44 -13.18
N GLU A 30 -10.34 -8.56 -13.82
CA GLU A 30 -9.02 -9.17 -13.60
C GLU A 30 -7.85 -8.26 -14.01
N GLU A 31 -8.04 -7.42 -15.03
CA GLU A 31 -7.02 -6.53 -15.58
C GLU A 31 -7.08 -5.12 -14.98
N GLU A 32 -7.98 -4.87 -14.02
CA GLU A 32 -8.26 -3.55 -13.42
C GLU A 32 -8.60 -2.47 -14.48
N GLU A 33 -9.19 -2.89 -15.60
CA GLU A 33 -9.61 -2.03 -16.71
C GLU A 33 -11.12 -1.74 -16.65
N ILE A 34 -11.53 -0.59 -17.18
CA ILE A 34 -12.95 -0.19 -17.19
C ILE A 34 -13.76 -1.08 -18.14
N GLU A 35 -13.13 -1.48 -19.25
CA GLU A 35 -13.76 -2.26 -20.30
C GLU A 35 -12.73 -3.00 -21.13
N ILE A 36 -12.94 -4.31 -21.32
CA ILE A 36 -12.18 -5.12 -22.27
C ILE A 36 -13.07 -5.46 -23.46
N VAL A 37 -12.69 -4.92 -24.63
CA VAL A 37 -13.38 -5.15 -25.90
C VAL A 37 -12.75 -6.32 -26.65
N VAL A 38 -13.58 -7.23 -27.16
CA VAL A 38 -13.15 -8.41 -27.91
C VAL A 38 -13.99 -8.64 -29.15
N CYS A 39 -13.33 -9.07 -30.23
CA CYS A 39 -14.02 -9.49 -31.45
C CYS A 39 -14.61 -10.90 -31.29
N ARG A 40 -15.60 -11.24 -32.13
CA ARG A 40 -16.26 -12.55 -32.13
C ARG A 40 -15.30 -13.75 -32.17
N PRO A 41 -14.26 -13.80 -33.02
CA PRO A 41 -13.31 -14.91 -32.99
C PRO A 41 -12.56 -15.02 -31.65
N CYS A 42 -12.16 -13.88 -31.08
CA CYS A 42 -11.40 -13.86 -29.83
C CYS A 42 -12.26 -14.21 -28.62
N SER A 43 -13.55 -13.84 -28.60
CA SER A 43 -14.45 -14.28 -27.53
C SER A 43 -14.60 -15.80 -27.53
N LEU A 44 -14.84 -16.41 -28.69
CA LEU A 44 -14.99 -17.85 -28.82
C LEU A 44 -13.71 -18.64 -28.51
N LYS A 45 -12.54 -18.05 -28.73
CA LYS A 45 -11.25 -18.72 -28.53
C LYS A 45 -10.65 -18.49 -27.14
N HIS A 46 -10.59 -17.25 -26.69
CA HIS A 46 -9.89 -16.85 -25.47
C HIS A 46 -10.83 -16.72 -24.27
N HIS A 47 -12.13 -16.51 -24.51
CA HIS A 47 -13.13 -16.36 -23.45
C HIS A 47 -14.09 -17.55 -23.36
N ALA A 48 -13.82 -18.65 -24.10
CA ALA A 48 -14.66 -19.85 -24.17
C ALA A 48 -15.12 -20.36 -22.79
N PHE A 49 -14.22 -20.32 -21.80
CA PHE A 49 -14.45 -20.84 -20.45
C PHE A 49 -15.35 -19.97 -19.57
N HIS A 50 -15.55 -18.71 -19.94
CA HIS A 50 -16.37 -17.75 -19.20
C HIS A 50 -17.25 -16.93 -20.16
N MET A 51 -17.72 -17.57 -21.24
CA MET A 51 -18.57 -16.94 -22.25
C MET A 51 -19.87 -16.34 -21.68
N SER A 52 -20.33 -16.80 -20.52
CA SER A 52 -21.44 -16.19 -19.77
C SER A 52 -21.18 -14.73 -19.37
N CYS A 53 -19.92 -14.32 -19.28
CA CYS A 53 -19.49 -12.97 -18.94
C CYS A 53 -19.21 -12.10 -20.17
N VAL A 54 -19.31 -12.67 -21.38
CA VAL A 54 -19.11 -11.96 -22.64
C VAL A 54 -20.45 -11.48 -23.17
N LYS A 55 -20.64 -10.16 -23.27
CA LYS A 55 -21.91 -9.55 -23.70
C LYS A 55 -21.69 -8.72 -24.96
N PRO A 56 -22.65 -8.67 -25.90
CA PRO A 56 -22.61 -7.71 -26.99
C PRO A 56 -22.56 -6.30 -26.43
N ILE A 57 -21.72 -5.44 -27.01
CA ILE A 57 -21.63 -4.04 -26.61
C ILE A 57 -22.16 -3.15 -27.72
N VAL A 58 -22.91 -2.11 -27.33
CA VAL A 58 -23.25 -1.01 -28.23
C VAL A 58 -22.14 0.03 -28.10
N LEU A 59 -21.43 0.31 -29.18
CA LEU A 59 -20.38 1.31 -29.18
C LEU A 59 -21.04 2.68 -28.98
N ALA A 60 -20.77 3.29 -27.82
CA ALA A 60 -21.30 4.61 -27.52
C ALA A 60 -20.74 5.65 -28.51
N GLU A 61 -21.56 6.66 -28.86
CA GLU A 61 -21.09 7.76 -29.68
C GLU A 61 -19.85 8.42 -29.06
N GLU A 62 -18.93 8.92 -29.91
CA GLU A 62 -17.66 9.54 -29.48
C GLU A 62 -17.85 10.63 -28.41
N SER A 63 -18.99 11.34 -28.45
CA SER A 63 -19.35 12.36 -27.46
C SER A 63 -19.65 11.79 -26.06
N ALA A 64 -20.25 10.59 -25.99
CA ALA A 64 -20.54 9.87 -24.76
C ALA A 64 -19.27 9.22 -24.19
N LEU A 65 -18.44 8.61 -25.03
CA LEU A 65 -17.12 8.08 -24.62
C LEU A 65 -16.21 9.17 -24.06
N LYS A 66 -16.20 10.35 -24.70
CA LYS A 66 -15.42 11.49 -24.20
C LYS A 66 -15.90 11.94 -22.83
N LYS A 67 -17.23 12.06 -22.61
CA LYS A 67 -17.80 12.37 -21.29
C LYS A 67 -17.45 11.33 -20.23
N LEU A 68 -17.56 10.04 -20.55
CA LEU A 68 -17.19 8.95 -19.63
C LEU A 68 -15.69 8.94 -19.32
N SER A 69 -14.83 9.24 -20.29
CA SER A 69 -13.38 9.36 -20.07
C SER A 69 -13.00 10.53 -19.16
N HIS A 70 -13.79 11.62 -19.16
CA HIS A 70 -13.63 12.73 -18.23
C HIS A 70 -14.06 12.31 -16.83
N ILE A 71 -15.25 11.71 -16.68
CA ILE A 71 -15.75 11.23 -15.38
C ILE A 71 -14.81 10.17 -14.77
N SER A 72 -14.37 9.20 -15.57
CA SER A 72 -13.40 8.19 -15.15
C SER A 72 -12.10 8.83 -14.66
N ARG A 73 -11.58 9.83 -15.36
CA ARG A 73 -10.37 10.55 -14.95
C ARG A 73 -10.58 11.35 -13.67
N ASP A 74 -11.73 12.02 -13.57
CA ASP A 74 -12.10 12.83 -12.42
C ASP A 74 -12.31 11.97 -11.16
N VAL A 75 -12.69 10.69 -11.31
CA VAL A 75 -12.81 9.72 -10.21
C VAL A 75 -11.49 9.00 -9.92
N ALA A 76 -10.73 8.62 -10.96
CA ALA A 76 -9.48 7.88 -10.80
C ALA A 76 -8.37 8.76 -10.20
N GLU A 77 -8.39 10.07 -10.44
CA GLU A 77 -7.36 10.98 -9.94
C GLU A 77 -7.38 11.11 -8.41
N PRO A 78 -8.50 11.40 -7.73
CA PRO A 78 -8.59 11.35 -6.27
C PRO A 78 -8.22 9.99 -5.68
N VAL A 79 -8.57 8.88 -6.35
CA VAL A 79 -8.22 7.52 -5.89
C VAL A 79 -6.71 7.30 -5.94
N ARG A 80 -6.06 7.69 -7.04
CA ARG A 80 -4.59 7.62 -7.16
C ARG A 80 -3.89 8.51 -6.14
N GLN A 81 -4.38 9.73 -5.93
CA GLN A 81 -3.85 10.65 -4.93
C GLN A 81 -3.98 10.09 -3.52
N ARG A 82 -5.13 9.49 -3.18
CA ARG A 82 -5.35 8.82 -1.90
C ARG A 82 -4.41 7.63 -1.71
N LYS A 83 -4.21 6.81 -2.74
CA LYS A 83 -3.27 5.68 -2.70
C LYS A 83 -1.84 6.15 -2.48
N ALA A 84 -1.37 7.12 -3.28
CA ALA A 84 -0.03 7.68 -3.15
C ALA A 84 0.22 8.29 -1.76
N PHE A 85 -0.77 9.00 -1.22
CA PHE A 85 -0.69 9.55 0.14
C PHE A 85 -0.61 8.46 1.22
N ASN A 86 -1.41 7.39 1.11
CA ASN A 86 -1.34 6.25 2.03
C ASN A 86 0.03 5.57 1.98
N ASP A 87 0.56 5.34 0.77
CA ASP A 87 1.87 4.73 0.58
C ASP A 87 2.98 5.59 1.21
N GLU A 88 2.93 6.92 1.02
CA GLU A 88 3.87 7.87 1.63
C GLU A 88 3.81 7.84 3.17
N ILE A 89 2.60 7.83 3.75
CA ILE A 89 2.42 7.73 5.21
C ILE A 89 2.97 6.40 5.72
N SER A 90 2.63 5.28 5.07
CA SER A 90 3.12 3.96 5.47
C SER A 90 4.64 3.88 5.44
N GLU A 91 5.29 4.44 4.42
CA GLU A 91 6.75 4.47 4.34
C GLU A 91 7.38 5.32 5.46
N LYS A 92 6.82 6.49 5.75
CA LYS A 92 7.29 7.35 6.85
C LYS A 92 7.15 6.66 8.21
N VAL A 93 5.99 6.05 8.45
CA VAL A 93 5.71 5.28 9.68
C VAL A 93 6.70 4.12 9.84
N ALA A 94 6.94 3.36 8.76
CA ALA A 94 7.90 2.26 8.78
C ALA A 94 9.31 2.75 9.14
N LYS A 95 9.79 3.82 8.50
CA LYS A 95 11.10 4.41 8.79
C LYS A 95 11.24 4.88 10.23
N GLU A 96 10.22 5.54 10.78
CA GLU A 96 10.25 6.00 12.18
C GLU A 96 10.28 4.83 13.17
N LEU A 97 9.52 3.76 12.90
CA LEU A 97 9.54 2.54 13.71
C LEU A 97 10.89 1.83 13.64
N ASP A 98 11.49 1.72 12.46
CA ASP A 98 12.82 1.11 12.28
C ASP A 98 13.89 1.85 13.08
N VAL A 99 13.89 3.19 13.03
CA VAL A 99 14.80 4.02 13.83
C VAL A 99 14.57 3.77 15.33
N PHE A 100 13.32 3.72 15.76
CA PHE A 100 12.98 3.48 17.16
C PHE A 100 13.43 2.10 17.65
N PHE A 101 13.04 1.04 16.96
CA PHE A 101 13.37 -0.33 17.34
C PHE A 101 14.86 -0.63 17.19
N GLY A 102 15.53 -0.05 16.19
CA GLY A 102 16.99 -0.14 16.05
C GLY A 102 17.71 0.49 17.25
N ALA A 103 17.30 1.69 17.68
CA ALA A 103 17.87 2.33 18.86
C ALA A 103 17.58 1.55 20.15
N LEU A 104 16.37 1.00 20.29
CA LEU A 104 15.97 0.20 21.45
C LEU A 104 16.76 -1.11 21.52
N GLN A 105 16.97 -1.78 20.38
CA GLN A 105 17.76 -3.00 20.29
C GLN A 105 19.21 -2.76 20.73
N GLN A 106 19.81 -1.64 20.34
CA GLN A 106 21.16 -1.26 20.78
C GLN A 106 21.25 -1.08 22.29
N ASP A 107 20.27 -0.41 22.91
CA ASP A 107 20.24 -0.23 24.36
C ASP A 107 20.13 -1.58 25.09
N TYR A 108 19.23 -2.47 24.65
CA TYR A 108 19.09 -3.80 25.24
C TYR A 108 20.37 -4.63 25.09
N ARG A 109 21.04 -4.54 23.94
CA ARG A 109 22.31 -5.23 23.71
C ARG A 109 23.38 -4.73 24.69
N ARG A 110 23.50 -3.41 24.86
CA ARG A 110 24.43 -2.80 25.81
C ARG A 110 24.18 -3.27 27.25
N VAL A 111 22.92 -3.34 27.68
CA VAL A 111 22.57 -3.88 29.01
C VAL A 111 22.95 -5.35 29.13
N GLY A 112 22.66 -6.16 28.10
CA GLY A 112 23.04 -7.57 28.04
C GLY A 112 24.55 -7.77 28.12
N ASP A 113 25.33 -6.96 27.41
CA ASP A 113 26.80 -7.01 27.41
C ASP A 113 27.38 -6.65 28.78
N ARG A 114 26.82 -5.64 29.46
CA ARG A 114 27.20 -5.29 30.85
C ARG A 114 26.92 -6.44 31.82
N LEU A 115 25.71 -7.01 31.76
CA LEU A 115 25.31 -8.14 32.61
C LEU A 115 26.20 -9.36 32.38
N ALA A 116 26.48 -9.69 31.12
CA ALA A 116 27.40 -10.77 30.77
C ALA A 116 28.82 -10.51 31.29
N GLY A 117 29.31 -9.27 31.20
CA GLY A 117 30.60 -8.86 31.75
C GLY A 117 30.70 -9.08 33.26
N VAL A 118 29.66 -8.70 34.00
CA VAL A 118 29.58 -8.93 35.46
C VAL A 118 29.52 -10.43 35.78
N MET A 119 28.66 -11.19 35.10
CA MET A 119 28.48 -12.63 35.36
C MET A 119 29.72 -13.46 35.04
N ASN A 120 30.48 -13.08 34.01
CA ASN A 120 31.68 -13.80 33.58
C ASN A 120 32.95 -13.36 34.33
N SER A 121 32.84 -12.40 35.25
CA SER A 121 33.99 -11.93 36.03
C SER A 121 34.36 -12.94 37.13
N VAL A 122 35.58 -13.47 37.05
CA VAL A 122 36.13 -14.43 38.03
C VAL A 122 36.34 -13.81 39.42
N SER A 123 36.60 -12.51 39.47
CA SER A 123 36.69 -11.73 40.71
C SER A 123 36.16 -10.33 40.47
N ILE A 124 35.13 -9.93 41.21
CA ILE A 124 34.54 -8.60 41.14
C ILE A 124 34.38 -8.05 42.55
N THR A 125 34.65 -6.75 42.74
CA THR A 125 34.47 -6.09 44.02
C THR A 125 33.01 -5.67 44.20
N GLN A 126 32.55 -5.55 45.45
CA GLN A 126 31.21 -5.01 45.74
C GLN A 126 31.03 -3.61 45.14
N SER A 127 32.07 -2.77 45.18
CA SER A 127 32.02 -1.43 44.58
C SER A 127 31.76 -1.46 43.07
N ALA A 128 32.38 -2.40 42.35
CA ALA A 128 32.16 -2.57 40.91
C ALA A 128 30.76 -3.12 40.61
N ILE A 129 30.23 -4.02 41.43
CA ILE A 129 28.83 -4.48 41.35
C ILE A 129 27.87 -3.30 41.53
N ASP A 130 28.12 -2.45 42.52
CA ASP A 130 27.25 -1.29 42.81
C ASP A 130 27.28 -0.25 41.68
N GLU A 131 28.44 -0.05 41.04
CA GLU A 131 28.58 0.82 39.87
C GLU A 131 27.85 0.27 38.64
N GLU A 132 28.02 -1.02 38.32
CA GLU A 132 27.31 -1.64 37.20
C GLU A 132 25.81 -1.68 37.43
N SER A 133 25.36 -1.95 38.66
CA SER A 133 23.94 -1.90 39.03
C SER A 133 23.34 -0.52 38.77
N LYS A 134 24.03 0.56 39.16
CA LYS A 134 23.58 1.93 38.87
C LYS A 134 23.54 2.21 37.37
N ALA A 135 24.52 1.74 36.61
CA ALA A 135 24.55 1.93 35.17
C ALA A 135 23.42 1.18 34.45
N ILE A 136 23.12 -0.06 34.87
CA ILE A 136 22.00 -0.85 34.34
C ILE A 136 20.66 -0.19 34.68
N LEU A 137 20.48 0.32 35.90
CA LEU A 137 19.28 1.06 36.28
C LEU A 137 19.08 2.31 35.42
N LEU A 138 20.15 3.07 35.18
CA LEU A 138 20.10 4.24 34.29
C LEU A 138 19.73 3.85 32.85
N ASP A 139 20.31 2.77 32.33
CA ASP A 139 19.99 2.25 31.00
C ASP A 139 18.51 1.81 30.91
N ASN A 140 17.98 1.17 31.97
CA ASN A 140 16.57 0.80 32.05
C ASN A 140 15.65 2.04 32.05
N GLU A 141 15.99 3.09 32.80
CA GLU A 141 15.22 4.35 32.77
C GLU A 141 15.22 4.99 31.37
N ILE A 142 16.33 4.91 30.63
CA ILE A 142 16.42 5.42 29.26
C ILE A 142 15.49 4.63 28.34
N ILE A 143 15.50 3.30 28.45
CA ILE A 143 14.61 2.39 27.71
C ILE A 143 13.14 2.73 28.01
N GLU A 144 12.76 2.85 29.27
CA GLU A 144 11.40 3.21 29.69
C GLU A 144 10.96 4.56 29.12
N LYS A 145 11.83 5.57 29.14
CA LYS A 145 11.57 6.89 28.52
C LYS A 145 11.35 6.77 27.02
N LYS A 146 12.10 5.93 26.32
CA LYS A 146 11.92 5.68 24.88
C LYS A 146 10.58 4.98 24.61
N VAL A 147 10.26 3.92 25.35
CA VAL A 147 8.97 3.21 25.22
C VAL A 147 7.78 4.16 25.46
N HIS A 148 7.87 5.03 26.46
CA HIS A 148 6.84 6.03 26.71
C HIS A 148 6.72 7.08 25.58
N LYS A 149 7.84 7.47 24.96
CA LYS A 149 7.81 8.33 23.76
C LYS A 149 7.12 7.64 22.58
N LEU A 150 7.38 6.35 22.36
CA LEU A 150 6.70 5.57 21.31
C LEU A 150 5.18 5.53 21.56
N ASP A 151 4.74 5.29 22.80
CA ASP A 151 3.31 5.26 23.12
C ASP A 151 2.62 6.62 22.85
N LYS A 152 3.29 7.72 23.21
CA LYS A 152 2.81 9.07 22.89
C LYS A 152 2.73 9.33 21.38
N TRP A 153 3.77 8.95 20.65
CA TRP A 153 3.81 9.09 19.21
C TRP A 153 2.69 8.27 18.54
N LYS A 154 2.51 7.01 18.97
CA LYS A 154 1.44 6.13 18.50
C LYS A 154 0.07 6.75 18.69
N LYS A 155 -0.22 7.28 19.88
CA LYS A 155 -1.50 7.96 20.17
C LYS A 155 -1.73 9.14 19.22
N LYS A 156 -0.73 10.00 19.07
CA LYS A 156 -0.79 11.15 18.15
C LYS A 156 -1.02 10.73 16.69
N LEU A 157 -0.39 9.65 16.24
CA LEU A 157 -0.60 9.12 14.90
C LEU A 157 -2.05 8.68 14.70
N PHE A 158 -2.63 7.96 15.67
CA PHE A 158 -4.03 7.54 15.58
C PHE A 158 -5.01 8.71 15.65
N GLU A 159 -4.71 9.75 16.43
CA GLU A 159 -5.49 11.00 16.46
C GLU A 159 -5.52 11.64 15.07
N ILE A 160 -4.35 11.83 14.44
CA ILE A 160 -4.24 12.40 13.08
C ILE A 160 -4.99 11.55 12.05
N ILE A 161 -4.84 10.22 12.09
CA ILE A 161 -5.55 9.32 11.16
C ILE A 161 -7.07 9.42 11.37
N SER A 162 -7.52 9.59 12.62
CA SER A 162 -8.95 9.73 12.93
C SER A 162 -9.51 11.05 12.39
N GLU A 163 -8.78 12.15 12.54
CA GLU A 163 -9.14 13.46 11.98
C GLU A 163 -9.23 13.41 10.45
N LEU A 164 -8.24 12.81 9.77
CA LEU A 164 -8.23 12.67 8.32
C LEU A 164 -9.37 11.81 7.77
N ASN A 165 -9.86 10.82 8.54
CA ASN A 165 -11.02 10.02 8.15
C ASN A 165 -12.36 10.74 8.37
N LEU A 166 -12.41 11.75 9.23
CA LEU A 166 -13.62 12.52 9.53
C LEU A 166 -13.83 13.69 8.55
N GLU A 167 -12.76 14.27 8.00
CA GLU A 167 -12.85 15.33 6.98
C GLU A 167 -13.20 14.81 5.58
N GLY A 168 -13.23 13.49 5.40
CA GLY A 168 -13.59 12.81 4.14
C GLY A 168 -15.04 12.33 4.03
N GLN A 169 -15.92 12.68 4.98
CA GLN A 169 -17.37 12.45 4.96
C GLN A 169 -18.13 13.75 4.70
#